data_AF-A0A7J6RPF5-F1
#
_entry.id   AF-A0A7J6RPF5-F1
#
_cell.length_a   1.000
_cell.length_b   1.000
_cell.length_c   1.000
_cell.angle_alpha   90.00
_cell.angle_beta   90.00
_cell.angle_gamma   90.00
#
_symmetry.space_group_name_H-M   'P 1'
#
loop_
_entity.id
_entity.type
_entity.pdbx_description
1 polymer ?
#
loop_
_entity_poly.entity_id
_entity_poly.type
_entity_poly.pdbx_seq_one_letter_code
_entity_poly.pdbx_strand_id
1 'polypeptide(L)'
;AGSDEWTLQAPSPDEAALVKYARECGIKLIRRDDDSIILECLNITGRPQLRYDIIECFPFSSDRKRMGIIVKEEISGQYVYLIKGADSVMIPRVAGHDSNNAFMEDVVDDYARHGKDK
;
A
#
# COMPACT_ATOMS: atom_id res chain seq x y z
N ALA A 1 14.32 -9.94 -26.23
CA ALA A 1 13.38 -9.25 -25.32
C ALA A 1 14.17 -8.88 -24.09
N GLY A 2 14.51 -7.61 -23.91
CA GLY A 2 15.32 -7.17 -22.79
C GLY A 2 14.56 -7.41 -21.49
N SER A 3 15.14 -8.19 -20.58
CA SER A 3 14.71 -8.20 -19.18
C SER A 3 14.99 -6.82 -18.62
N ASP A 4 13.99 -5.96 -18.66
CA ASP A 4 13.96 -4.69 -17.94
C ASP A 4 13.95 -5.04 -16.44
N GLU A 5 15.13 -5.34 -15.90
CA GLU A 5 15.35 -5.61 -14.49
C GLU A 5 15.24 -4.28 -13.73
N TRP A 6 14.01 -3.91 -13.39
CA TRP A 6 13.72 -2.76 -12.54
C TRP A 6 14.02 -3.14 -11.09
N THR A 7 15.14 -2.66 -10.54
CA THR A 7 15.41 -2.76 -9.11
C THR A 7 14.71 -1.63 -8.38
N LEU A 8 13.56 -1.93 -7.74
CA LEU A 8 12.90 -0.97 -6.86
C LEU A 8 13.75 -0.78 -5.59
N GLN A 9 14.17 0.46 -5.33
CA GLN A 9 14.78 0.82 -4.05
C GLN A 9 13.66 1.01 -3.02
N ALA A 10 13.53 0.04 -2.11
CA ALA A 10 12.54 0.07 -1.05
C ALA A 10 13.23 -0.04 0.33
N PRO A 11 12.71 0.65 1.36
CA PRO A 11 13.16 0.53 2.74
C PRO A 11 13.19 -0.90 3.31
N SER A 12 12.34 -1.80 2.78
CA SER A 12 12.29 -3.19 3.18
C SER A 12 12.01 -4.14 1.99
N PRO A 13 12.43 -5.41 2.08
CA PRO A 13 12.14 -6.42 1.05
C PRO A 13 10.64 -6.68 0.86
N ASP A 14 9.86 -6.59 1.95
CA ASP A 14 8.40 -6.76 1.89
C ASP A 14 7.73 -5.66 1.06
N GLU A 15 8.21 -4.42 1.18
CA GLU A 15 7.70 -3.30 0.37
C GLU A 15 8.02 -3.50 -1.11
N ALA A 16 9.23 -3.97 -1.42
CA ALA A 16 9.59 -4.30 -2.80
C ALA A 16 8.72 -5.44 -3.36
N ALA A 17 8.45 -6.47 -2.56
CA ALA A 17 7.59 -7.58 -2.95
C ALA A 17 6.15 -7.13 -3.23
N LEU A 18 5.57 -6.28 -2.37
CA LEU A 18 4.23 -5.75 -2.56
C LEU A 18 4.10 -4.90 -3.83
N VAL A 19 5.06 -4.03 -4.12
CA VAL A 19 5.05 -3.21 -5.35
C VAL A 19 5.26 -4.07 -6.59
N LYS A 20 6.10 -5.11 -6.50
CA LYS A 20 6.28 -6.09 -7.59
C LYS A 20 4.97 -6.81 -7.88
N TYR A 21 4.28 -7.30 -6.86
CA TYR A 21 2.99 -7.96 -7.03
C TYR A 21 1.92 -7.00 -7.59
N ALA A 22 1.86 -5.75 -7.12
CA ALA A 22 0.95 -4.75 -7.67
C ALA A 22 1.16 -4.54 -9.18
N ARG A 23 2.42 -4.57 -9.64
CA ARG A 23 2.76 -4.52 -11.06
C ARG A 23 2.25 -5.74 -11.83
N GLU A 24 2.39 -6.94 -11.27
CA GLU A 24 1.85 -8.17 -11.86
C GLU A 24 0.31 -8.12 -11.97
N CYS A 25 -0.35 -7.42 -11.05
CA CYS A 25 -1.78 -7.13 -11.10
C CYS A 25 -2.17 -5.99 -12.07
N GLY A 26 -1.24 -5.38 -12.79
CA GLY A 26 -1.51 -4.30 -13.75
C GLY A 26 -1.46 -2.88 -13.18
N ILE A 27 -0.98 -2.71 -11.94
CA ILE A 27 -0.74 -1.39 -11.32
C ILE A 27 0.77 -1.17 -11.21
N LYS A 28 1.32 -0.38 -12.12
CA LYS A 28 2.76 -0.14 -12.18
C LYS A 28 3.10 1.21 -11.56
N LEU A 29 4.00 1.21 -10.58
CA LEU A 29 4.65 2.43 -10.11
C LEU A 29 5.61 2.94 -11.20
N ILE A 30 5.29 4.09 -11.80
CA ILE A 30 6.11 4.70 -12.84
C ILE A 30 7.16 5.60 -12.23
N ARG A 31 6.76 6.45 -11.28
CA ARG A 31 7.64 7.38 -10.60
C ARG A 31 7.12 7.70 -9.21
N ARG A 32 8.05 7.92 -8.29
CA ARG A 32 7.80 8.51 -6.98
C ARG A 32 8.91 9.52 -6.73
N ASP A 33 8.51 10.76 -6.55
CA ASP A 33 9.35 11.86 -6.10
C ASP A 33 8.95 12.23 -4.65
N ASP A 34 9.60 13.23 -4.06
CA ASP A 34 9.29 13.65 -2.68
C ASP A 34 7.88 14.24 -2.54
N ASP A 35 7.35 14.80 -3.63
CA ASP A 35 6.08 15.54 -3.69
C ASP A 35 5.01 14.86 -4.55
N SER A 36 5.33 13.79 -5.28
CA SER A 36 4.40 13.22 -6.26
C SER A 36 4.58 11.74 -6.53
N ILE A 37 3.48 11.08 -6.91
CA ILE A 37 3.43 9.66 -7.29
C ILE A 37 2.69 9.54 -8.62
N ILE A 38 3.26 8.74 -9.52
CA ILE A 38 2.67 8.41 -10.81
C ILE A 38 2.50 6.91 -10.91
N LEU A 39 1.27 6.47 -11.10
CA LEU A 39 0.90 5.08 -11.34
C LEU A 39 0.36 4.92 -12.76
N GLU A 40 0.69 3.81 -13.40
CA GLU A 40 0.06 3.33 -14.63
C GLU A 40 -0.89 2.19 -14.26
N CYS A 41 -2.15 2.31 -14.66
CA CYS A 41 -3.20 1.33 -14.38
C CYS A 41 -3.66 0.71 -15.69
N LEU A 42 -3.04 -0.41 -16.06
CA LEU A 42 -3.37 -1.10 -17.31
C LEU A 42 -4.75 -1.78 -17.16
N ASN A 43 -5.77 -1.24 -17.84
CA ASN A 43 -7.12 -1.81 -17.98
C ASN A 43 -7.95 -1.98 -16.69
N ILE A 44 -7.58 -1.33 -15.58
CA ILE A 44 -8.30 -1.46 -14.29
C ILE A 44 -9.32 -0.33 -14.10
N THR A 45 -8.92 0.92 -14.34
CA THR A 45 -9.70 2.11 -13.96
C THR A 45 -10.29 2.85 -15.16
N GLY A 46 -10.03 2.37 -16.39
CA GLY A 46 -10.29 3.12 -17.63
C GLY A 46 -9.41 4.37 -17.80
N ARG A 47 -8.56 4.69 -16.81
CA ARG A 47 -7.57 5.76 -16.87
C ARG A 47 -6.18 5.14 -16.99
N PRO A 48 -5.41 5.43 -18.04
CA PRO A 48 -4.10 4.83 -18.23
C PRO A 48 -3.11 5.25 -17.13
N GLN A 49 -3.31 6.42 -16.52
CA GLN A 49 -2.40 6.99 -15.55
C GLN A 49 -3.16 7.65 -14.38
N LEU A 50 -2.68 7.44 -13.16
CA LEU A 50 -3.12 8.14 -11.95
C LEU A 50 -1.95 8.95 -11.39
N ARG A 51 -2.24 10.18 -10.99
CA ARG A 51 -1.27 11.12 -10.41
C ARG A 51 -1.75 11.57 -9.04
N TYR A 52 -0.81 11.58 -8.11
CA TYR A 52 -1.05 11.97 -6.73
C TYR A 52 0.00 12.95 -6.28
N ASP A 53 -0.44 14.02 -5.63
CA ASP A 53 0.43 14.90 -4.85
C ASP A 53 0.61 14.29 -3.46
N ILE A 54 1.85 14.20 -3.00
CA ILE A 54 2.19 13.81 -1.63
C ILE A 54 2.04 15.06 -0.75
N ILE A 55 1.08 15.01 0.17
CA ILE A 55 0.82 16.10 1.10
C ILE A 55 1.67 15.95 2.36
N GLU A 56 1.73 14.73 2.89
CA GLU A 56 2.52 14.43 4.08
C GLU A 56 2.86 12.94 4.15
N CYS A 57 4.09 12.62 4.57
CA CYS A 57 4.54 11.27 4.84
C CYS A 57 4.76 11.08 6.34
N PHE A 58 4.19 10.03 6.90
CA PHE A 58 4.40 9.63 8.30
C PHE A 58 5.24 8.34 8.31
N PRO A 59 6.58 8.44 8.47
CA PRO A 59 7.44 7.27 8.47
C PRO A 59 7.06 6.26 9.55
N PHE A 60 7.49 5.03 9.34
CA PHE A 60 7.34 3.98 10.34
C PHE A 60 8.05 4.39 11.63
N SER A 61 7.37 4.19 12.75
CA SER A 61 7.93 4.36 14.09
C SER A 61 7.60 3.13 14.91
N SER A 62 8.60 2.59 15.61
CA SER A 62 8.43 1.43 16.49
C SER A 62 7.40 1.67 17.60
N ASP A 63 7.24 2.91 18.06
CA ASP A 63 6.25 3.28 19.07
C ASP A 63 4.82 3.19 18.51
N ARG A 64 4.63 3.62 17.26
CA ARG A 64 3.31 3.58 16.60
C ARG A 64 3.02 2.24 15.94
N LYS A 65 4.05 1.46 15.59
CA LYS A 65 4.01 0.23 14.78
C LYS A 65 3.21 0.38 13.48
N ARG A 66 3.22 1.57 12.90
CA ARG A 66 2.53 1.91 11.65
C ARG A 66 3.20 3.09 10.95
N MET A 67 2.94 3.21 9.66
CA MET A 67 3.26 4.34 8.81
C MET A 67 2.04 4.77 7.99
N GLY A 68 2.07 5.98 7.47
CA GLY A 68 0.99 6.47 6.63
C GLY A 68 1.43 7.56 5.67
N ILE A 69 0.53 7.89 4.75
CA ILE A 69 0.74 8.93 3.75
C ILE A 69 -0.60 9.61 3.46
N ILE A 70 -0.60 10.94 3.39
CA ILE A 70 -1.72 11.71 2.88
C ILE A 70 -1.36 12.09 1.44
N VAL A 71 -2.24 11.73 0.52
CA VAL A 71 -2.12 12.06 -0.89
C VAL A 71 -3.36 12.79 -1.38
N LYS A 72 -3.21 13.60 -2.42
CA LYS A 72 -4.31 14.20 -3.15
C LYS A 72 -4.28 13.69 -4.59
N GLU A 73 -5.36 13.07 -5.06
CA GLU A 73 -5.47 12.66 -6.47
C GLU A 73 -5.72 13.91 -7.34
N GLU A 74 -4.92 14.06 -8.40
CA GLU A 74 -4.81 15.31 -9.14
C GLU A 74 -6.11 15.71 -9.89
N ILE A 75 -6.85 14.73 -10.41
CA ILE A 75 -8.01 14.96 -11.30
C ILE A 75 -9.30 15.25 -10.50
N SER A 76 -9.58 14.40 -9.52
CA SER A 76 -10.73 14.46 -8.62
C SER A 76 -10.53 15.44 -7.48
N GLY A 77 -9.28 15.80 -7.16
CA GLY A 77 -8.93 16.64 -6.02
C GLY A 77 -9.17 15.98 -4.66
N GLN A 78 -9.45 14.67 -4.63
CA GLN A 78 -9.76 13.94 -3.40
C GLN A 78 -8.50 13.70 -2.57
N TYR A 79 -8.60 13.99 -1.28
CA TYR A 79 -7.58 13.64 -0.30
C TYR A 79 -7.83 12.23 0.24
N VAL A 80 -6.78 11.43 0.28
CA VAL A 80 -6.82 10.06 0.80
C VAL A 80 -5.70 9.90 1.81
N TYR A 81 -6.06 9.41 3.01
CA TYR A 81 -5.09 8.99 4.01
C TYR A 81 -4.95 7.47 3.98
N LEU A 82 -3.77 7.00 3.58
CA LEU A 82 -3.44 5.57 3.54
C LEU A 82 -2.53 5.22 4.71
N ILE A 83 -2.84 4.13 5.39
CA ILE A 83 -2.09 3.64 6.55
C ILE A 83 -1.81 2.15 6.44
N LYS A 84 -0.62 1.74 6.88
CA LYS A 84 -0.25 0.33 7.05
C LYS A 84 0.56 0.14 8.33
N GLY A 85 0.39 -0.99 9.00
CA GLY A 85 1.03 -1.27 10.28
C GLY A 85 0.61 -2.62 10.84
N ALA A 86 1.02 -2.90 12.08
CA ALA A 86 0.70 -4.15 12.76
C ALA A 86 -0.81 -4.31 12.98
N ASP A 87 -1.33 -5.52 12.85
CA ASP A 87 -2.77 -5.82 12.94
C ASP A 87 -3.37 -5.36 14.27
N SER A 88 -2.67 -5.63 15.39
CA SER A 88 -3.02 -5.14 16.73
C SER A 88 -3.23 -3.61 16.83
N VAL A 89 -2.61 -2.83 15.94
CA VAL A 89 -2.75 -1.38 15.85
C VAL A 89 -3.82 -0.97 14.83
N MET A 90 -3.98 -1.73 13.76
CA MET A 90 -4.86 -1.38 12.64
C MET A 90 -6.31 -1.81 12.87
N ILE A 91 -6.55 -3.03 13.38
CA ILE A 91 -7.88 -3.61 13.59
C ILE A 91 -8.81 -2.70 14.43
N PRO A 92 -8.37 -2.10 15.55
CA PRO A 92 -9.23 -1.21 16.35
C PRO A 92 -9.59 0.11 15.65
N ARG A 93 -8.95 0.44 14.51
CA ARG A 93 -9.13 1.71 13.78
C ARG A 93 -10.04 1.55 12.55
N VAL A 94 -10.45 0.34 12.22
CA VAL A 94 -11.37 0.07 11.10
C VAL A 94 -12.79 0.48 11.53
N ALA A 95 -13.44 1.33 10.73
CA ALA A 95 -14.84 1.70 10.97
C ALA A 95 -15.75 0.48 10.79
N GLY A 96 -16.71 0.26 11.69
CA GLY A 96 -17.60 -0.92 11.66
C GLY A 96 -17.09 -2.10 12.50
N HIS A 97 -16.31 -1.81 13.56
CA HIS A 97 -15.76 -2.74 14.55
C HIS A 97 -16.75 -3.83 15.05
N ASP A 98 -18.06 -3.57 14.98
CA ASP A 98 -19.08 -4.43 15.60
C ASP A 98 -19.66 -5.54 14.70
N SER A 99 -19.42 -5.57 13.38
CA SER A 99 -20.11 -6.53 12.48
C SER A 99 -19.23 -7.38 11.56
N ASN A 100 -18.03 -6.91 11.17
CA ASN A 100 -17.19 -7.58 10.16
C ASN A 100 -15.76 -7.92 10.62
N ASN A 101 -15.41 -7.69 11.89
CA ASN A 101 -14.04 -7.90 12.38
C ASN A 101 -13.67 -9.37 12.63
N ALA A 102 -14.61 -10.23 13.02
CA ALA A 102 -14.31 -11.63 13.32
C ALA A 102 -13.69 -12.37 12.11
N PHE A 103 -14.18 -12.08 10.90
CA PHE A 103 -13.59 -12.62 9.67
C PHE A 103 -12.17 -12.09 9.43
N MET A 104 -11.92 -10.79 9.66
CA MET A 104 -10.57 -10.24 9.50
C MET A 104 -9.60 -10.85 10.52
N GLU A 105 -10.02 -10.98 11.78
CA GLU A 105 -9.22 -11.60 12.85
C GLU A 105 -8.87 -13.05 12.52
N ASP A 106 -9.86 -13.85 12.10
CA ASP A 106 -9.64 -15.25 11.70
C ASP A 106 -8.64 -15.36 10.54
N VAL A 107 -8.77 -14.49 9.54
CA VAL A 107 -7.86 -14.47 8.38
C VAL A 107 -6.46 -14.04 8.80
N VAL A 108 -6.32 -13.01 9.64
CA VAL A 108 -5.01 -12.58 10.16
C VAL A 108 -4.36 -13.70 10.96
N ASP A 109 -5.12 -14.38 11.81
CA ASP A 109 -4.64 -15.52 12.59
C ASP A 109 -4.19 -16.69 11.71
N ASP A 110 -4.94 -16.99 10.65
CA ASP A 110 -4.57 -18.01 9.67
C ASP A 110 -3.25 -17.68 8.96
N TYR A 111 -3.08 -16.44 8.50
CA TYR A 111 -1.82 -15.98 7.90
C TYR A 111 -0.66 -16.01 8.91
N ALA A 112 -0.90 -15.63 10.17
CA ALA A 112 0.12 -15.65 11.22
C ALA A 112 0.60 -17.08 11.55
N ARG A 113 -0.29 -18.08 11.45
CA ARG A 113 0.03 -19.50 11.64
C ARG A 113 0.87 -20.03 10.48
N HIS A 114 0.48 -19.74 9.24
CA HIS A 114 1.16 -20.25 8.05
C HIS A 114 2.43 -19.45 7.68
N GLY A 115 2.59 -18.23 8.20
CA GLY A 115 3.77 -17.39 7.99
C GLY A 115 5.02 -17.86 8.73
N LYS A 116 4.93 -18.86 9.60
CA LYS A 116 6.08 -19.47 10.30
C LYS A 116 6.68 -20.69 9.57
N ASP A 117 6.03 -21.20 8.54
CA ASP A 117 6.44 -22.43 7.84
C ASP A 117 7.21 -22.18 6.53
N LYS A 118 7.92 -21.05 6.42
CA LYS A 118 8.86 -20.77 5.32
C LYS A 118 10.23 -20.34 5.81
#